data_AF-A0A9E4EE43-F1
#
_entry.id   AF-A0A9E4EE43-F1
#
_cell.length_a   1.000
_cell.length_b   1.000
_cell.length_c   1.000
_cell.angle_alpha   90.00
_cell.angle_beta   90.00
_cell.angle_gamma   90.00
#
_symmetry.space_group_name_H-M   'P 1'
#
loop_
_entity.id
_entity.type
_entity.pdbx_description
1 polymer ?
#
loop_
_entity_poly.entity_id
_entity_poly.type
_entity_poly.pdbx_seq_one_letter_code
_entity_poly.pdbx_strand_id
1 'polypeptide(L)'
;MRNIKHTLSLRKERSQRGHYRSLYGCCVILMSMCLSNAFAAEVPSGEGGLLALLGIDPQTIIIQVIGFLIVLAVLWKFVFGKVGGLLEERRTEITTQSEQLRTDREELDRLTAETRQRLADIETEAQAKIQAAIEQGNAERQQILAQARQEADDEVTRARAEIQREKDEAISELRGVVAELAIDAASKIISEELNAERHQHIIDASISRLPTE
;
A
#
# COMPACT_ATOMS: atom_id res chain seq x y z
N MET A 1 -15.58 13.85 -20.87
CA MET A 1 -15.92 13.71 -22.32
C MET A 1 -17.06 12.71 -22.64
N ARG A 2 -17.55 11.89 -21.70
CA ARG A 2 -18.63 10.91 -21.95
C ARG A 2 -20.04 11.54 -22.05
N ASN A 3 -20.29 12.65 -21.33
CA ASN A 3 -21.59 13.35 -21.30
C ASN A 3 -21.96 14.10 -22.60
N ILE A 4 -20.98 14.45 -23.43
CA ILE A 4 -21.22 15.20 -24.67
C ILE A 4 -21.70 14.27 -25.80
N LYS A 5 -21.23 13.01 -25.82
CA LYS A 5 -21.67 12.03 -26.83
C LYS A 5 -23.13 11.61 -26.64
N HIS A 6 -23.57 11.45 -25.40
CA HIS A 6 -24.96 11.06 -25.08
C HIS A 6 -25.99 12.17 -25.40
N THR A 7 -25.60 13.44 -25.24
CA THR A 7 -26.48 14.57 -25.57
C THR A 7 -26.59 14.80 -27.09
N LEU A 8 -25.56 14.46 -27.86
CA LEU A 8 -25.58 14.55 -29.33
C LEU A 8 -26.39 13.43 -30.00
N SER A 9 -26.38 12.20 -29.46
CA SER A 9 -27.21 11.10 -29.99
C SER A 9 -28.71 11.42 -29.85
N LEU A 10 -29.13 11.94 -28.70
CA LEU A 10 -30.52 12.35 -28.42
C LEU A 10 -31.00 13.52 -29.30
N ARG A 11 -30.08 14.39 -29.77
CA ARG A 11 -30.39 15.49 -30.70
C ARG A 11 -30.60 14.97 -32.12
N LYS A 12 -29.80 13.98 -32.55
CA LYS A 12 -29.94 13.31 -33.85
C LYS A 12 -31.22 12.47 -33.93
N GLU A 13 -31.60 11.85 -32.83
CA GLU A 13 -32.83 11.05 -32.71
C GLU A 13 -34.11 11.91 -32.69
N ARG A 14 -34.06 13.13 -32.12
CA ARG A 14 -35.15 14.11 -32.23
C ARG A 14 -35.34 14.65 -33.65
N SER A 15 -34.24 14.88 -34.40
CA SER A 15 -34.30 15.34 -35.79
C SER A 15 -34.87 14.28 -36.75
N GLN A 16 -34.59 13.00 -36.50
CA GLN A 16 -35.17 11.90 -37.27
C GLN A 16 -36.66 11.74 -36.97
N ARG A 17 -37.09 11.78 -35.70
CA ARG A 17 -38.52 11.71 -35.31
C ARG A 17 -39.38 12.79 -35.97
N GLY A 18 -38.83 13.98 -36.21
CA GLY A 18 -39.51 15.07 -36.94
C GLY A 18 -39.77 14.72 -38.41
N HIS A 19 -38.76 14.16 -39.10
CA HIS A 19 -38.93 13.67 -40.47
C HIS A 19 -39.90 12.47 -40.54
N TYR A 20 -39.87 11.57 -39.55
CA TYR A 20 -40.83 10.45 -39.49
C TYR A 20 -42.27 10.94 -39.33
N ARG A 21 -42.56 11.92 -38.46
CA ARG A 21 -43.91 12.50 -38.33
C ARG A 21 -44.36 13.21 -39.60
N SER A 22 -43.44 13.85 -40.32
CA SER A 22 -43.73 14.53 -41.58
C SER A 22 -43.94 13.55 -42.75
N LEU A 23 -43.17 12.46 -42.82
CA LEU A 23 -43.32 11.41 -43.84
C LEU A 23 -44.56 10.54 -43.57
N TYR A 24 -44.79 10.11 -42.32
CA TYR A 24 -46.02 9.42 -41.92
C TYR A 24 -47.23 10.33 -42.08
N GLY A 25 -47.08 11.63 -41.79
CA GLY A 25 -48.10 12.65 -42.05
C GLY A 25 -48.41 12.76 -43.54
N CYS A 26 -47.40 12.83 -44.41
CA CYS A 26 -47.60 12.86 -45.86
C CYS A 26 -48.24 11.55 -46.38
N CYS A 27 -47.86 10.40 -45.83
CA CYS A 27 -48.41 9.09 -46.21
C CYS A 27 -49.86 8.91 -45.73
N VAL A 28 -50.17 9.31 -44.50
CA VAL A 28 -51.54 9.33 -43.93
C VAL A 28 -52.41 10.37 -44.63
N ILE A 29 -51.87 11.54 -44.99
CA ILE A 29 -52.56 12.56 -45.79
C ILE A 29 -52.80 12.06 -47.21
N LEU A 30 -51.83 11.40 -47.88
CA LEU A 30 -52.03 10.79 -49.20
C LEU A 30 -53.04 9.63 -49.16
N MET A 31 -53.02 8.82 -48.10
CA MET A 31 -53.99 7.75 -47.89
C MET A 31 -55.39 8.32 -47.59
N SER A 32 -55.49 9.38 -46.78
CA SER A 32 -56.73 10.12 -46.51
C SER A 32 -57.25 10.84 -47.74
N MET A 33 -56.38 11.38 -48.60
CA MET A 33 -56.74 12.10 -49.83
C MET A 33 -57.18 11.12 -50.93
N CYS A 34 -56.59 9.92 -50.99
CA CYS A 34 -57.12 8.80 -51.77
C CYS A 34 -58.48 8.31 -51.24
N LEU A 35 -58.66 8.27 -49.91
CA LEU A 35 -59.94 7.89 -49.29
C LEU A 35 -61.03 8.93 -49.57
N SER A 36 -60.70 10.22 -49.56
CA SER A 36 -61.61 11.30 -49.96
C SER A 36 -61.96 11.25 -51.45
N ASN A 37 -61.04 10.91 -52.34
CA ASN A 37 -61.36 10.73 -53.77
C ASN A 37 -62.12 9.43 -54.06
N ALA A 38 -61.94 8.38 -53.25
CA ALA A 38 -62.74 7.15 -53.32
C ALA A 38 -64.15 7.34 -52.74
N PHE A 39 -64.32 8.22 -51.74
CA PHE A 39 -65.61 8.56 -51.13
C PHE A 39 -66.35 9.68 -51.87
N ALA A 40 -65.64 10.56 -52.58
CA ALA A 40 -66.20 11.57 -53.49
C ALA A 40 -66.42 11.05 -54.92
N ALA A 41 -66.27 9.74 -55.16
CA ALA A 41 -66.96 9.07 -56.26
C ALA A 41 -68.43 8.92 -55.89
N GLU A 42 -69.12 10.06 -55.81
CA GLU A 42 -70.57 10.14 -55.83
C GLU A 42 -71.02 9.58 -57.18
N VAL A 43 -71.88 8.56 -57.12
CA VAL A 43 -72.46 7.85 -58.26
C VAL A 43 -72.92 8.83 -59.35
N PRO A 44 -72.33 8.82 -60.56
CA PRO A 44 -72.98 9.46 -61.68
C PRO A 44 -74.07 8.52 -62.20
N SER A 45 -75.31 8.93 -61.95
CA SER A 45 -76.50 8.45 -62.64
C SER A 45 -76.29 8.53 -64.16
N GLY A 46 -76.28 7.38 -64.85
CA GLY A 46 -76.36 7.38 -66.31
C GLY A 46 -75.72 6.18 -67.00
N GLU A 47 -76.53 5.14 -67.23
CA GLU A 47 -76.47 4.18 -68.35
C GLU A 47 -75.10 3.54 -68.68
N GLY A 48 -74.78 2.42 -68.02
CA GLY A 48 -73.65 1.59 -68.45
C GLY A 48 -73.34 0.36 -67.58
N GLY A 49 -74.07 -0.75 -67.79
CA GLY A 49 -73.59 -2.12 -67.58
C GLY A 49 -73.34 -2.64 -66.15
N LEU A 50 -73.55 -3.95 -65.97
CA LEU A 50 -73.41 -4.73 -64.72
C LEU A 50 -72.06 -4.55 -63.99
N LEU A 51 -71.02 -4.05 -64.67
CA LEU A 51 -69.69 -3.82 -64.12
C LEU A 51 -69.59 -2.58 -63.21
N ALA A 52 -70.40 -1.55 -63.46
CA ALA A 52 -70.45 -0.35 -62.63
C ALA A 52 -71.13 -0.59 -61.26
N LEU A 53 -72.10 -1.51 -61.20
CA LEU A 53 -72.78 -1.93 -59.96
C LEU A 53 -71.86 -2.73 -59.02
N LEU A 54 -70.82 -3.35 -59.56
CA LEU A 54 -69.76 -4.04 -58.80
C LEU A 54 -68.68 -3.08 -58.28
N GLY A 55 -68.73 -1.78 -58.62
CA GLY A 55 -67.81 -0.75 -58.14
C GLY A 55 -66.36 -0.92 -58.61
N ILE A 56 -66.13 -1.71 -59.67
CA ILE A 56 -64.79 -2.04 -60.17
C ILE A 56 -64.45 -1.08 -61.33
N ASP A 57 -63.93 0.09 -60.99
CA ASP A 57 -63.27 0.97 -61.95
C ASP A 57 -61.80 0.52 -62.15
N PRO A 58 -61.38 0.09 -63.34
CA PRO A 58 -59.99 -0.35 -63.57
C PRO A 58 -58.97 0.77 -63.31
N GLN A 59 -59.36 2.04 -63.47
CA GLN A 59 -58.51 3.19 -63.18
C GLN A 59 -58.24 3.36 -61.67
N THR A 60 -59.25 3.13 -60.82
CA THR A 60 -59.08 3.27 -59.36
C THR A 60 -58.22 2.13 -58.79
N ILE A 61 -58.37 0.92 -59.33
CA ILE A 61 -57.53 -0.24 -58.97
C ILE A 61 -56.05 0.02 -59.33
N ILE A 62 -55.76 0.56 -60.52
CA ILE A 62 -54.38 0.86 -60.93
C ILE A 62 -53.74 1.89 -59.99
N ILE A 63 -54.45 2.97 -59.66
CA ILE A 63 -53.96 4.01 -58.74
C ILE A 63 -53.74 3.43 -57.33
N GLN A 64 -54.64 2.57 -56.85
CA GLN A 64 -54.53 1.93 -55.55
C GLN A 64 -53.36 0.93 -55.47
N VAL A 65 -53.11 0.19 -56.54
CA VAL A 65 -51.95 -0.71 -56.65
C VAL A 65 -50.64 0.08 -56.68
N ILE A 66 -50.59 1.20 -57.41
CA ILE A 66 -49.40 2.08 -57.44
C ILE A 66 -49.15 2.69 -56.05
N GLY A 67 -50.21 3.17 -55.37
CA GLY A 67 -50.10 3.67 -54.00
C GLY A 67 -49.60 2.61 -53.02
N PHE A 68 -50.12 1.39 -53.10
CA PHE A 68 -49.66 0.26 -52.30
C PHE A 68 -48.19 -0.07 -52.56
N LEU A 69 -47.75 -0.09 -53.82
CA LEU A 69 -46.35 -0.34 -54.18
C LEU A 69 -45.41 0.76 -53.69
N ILE A 70 -45.82 2.03 -53.72
CA ILE A 70 -45.04 3.15 -53.18
C ILE A 70 -44.86 2.99 -51.66
N VAL A 71 -45.94 2.69 -50.93
CA VAL A 71 -45.88 2.44 -49.48
C VAL A 71 -45.01 1.24 -49.16
N LEU A 72 -45.16 0.14 -49.93
CA LEU A 72 -44.35 -1.06 -49.77
C LEU A 72 -42.85 -0.79 -50.00
N ALA A 73 -42.50 -0.01 -51.03
CA ALA A 73 -41.12 0.37 -51.32
C ALA A 73 -40.51 1.22 -50.18
N VAL A 74 -41.28 2.16 -49.63
CA VAL A 74 -40.85 2.97 -48.48
C VAL A 74 -40.67 2.11 -47.23
N LEU A 75 -41.60 1.19 -46.93
CA LEU A 75 -41.47 0.25 -45.81
C LEU A 75 -40.25 -0.66 -45.99
N TRP A 76 -40.05 -1.23 -47.17
CA TRP A 76 -38.95 -2.16 -47.42
C TRP A 76 -37.58 -1.50 -47.20
N LYS A 77 -37.40 -0.26 -47.67
CA LYS A 77 -36.13 0.47 -47.46
C LYS A 77 -35.88 0.85 -46.00
N PHE A 78 -36.92 1.14 -45.21
CA PHE A 78 -36.78 1.62 -43.83
C PHE A 78 -36.80 0.53 -42.76
N VAL A 79 -37.66 -0.48 -42.89
CA VAL A 79 -37.82 -1.55 -41.89
C VAL A 79 -36.55 -2.40 -41.81
N PHE A 80 -36.01 -2.83 -42.95
CA PHE A 80 -34.83 -3.69 -42.99
C PHE A 80 -33.59 -2.99 -42.43
N GLY A 81 -33.41 -1.70 -42.71
CA GLY A 81 -32.28 -0.92 -42.18
C GLY A 81 -32.37 -0.65 -40.67
N LYS A 82 -33.56 -0.37 -40.13
CA LYS A 82 -33.73 -0.02 -38.71
C LYS A 82 -33.81 -1.25 -37.79
N VAL A 83 -34.48 -2.32 -38.23
CA VAL A 83 -34.60 -3.55 -37.44
C VAL A 83 -33.27 -4.31 -37.40
N GLY A 84 -32.56 -4.40 -38.53
CA GLY A 84 -31.23 -5.02 -38.57
C GLY A 84 -30.22 -4.33 -37.67
N GLY A 85 -30.23 -2.99 -37.64
CA GLY A 85 -29.33 -2.21 -36.78
C GLY A 85 -29.53 -2.46 -35.28
N LEU A 86 -30.78 -2.56 -34.82
CA LEU A 86 -31.09 -2.82 -33.40
C LEU A 86 -30.70 -4.25 -32.98
N LEU A 87 -30.92 -5.24 -33.85
CA LEU A 87 -30.51 -6.63 -33.59
C LEU A 87 -28.99 -6.77 -33.54
N GLU A 88 -28.28 -6.10 -34.44
CA GLU A 88 -26.81 -6.09 -34.43
C GLU A 88 -26.24 -5.33 -33.23
N GLU A 89 -26.87 -4.23 -32.79
CA GLU A 89 -26.51 -3.52 -31.56
C GLU A 89 -26.69 -4.41 -30.32
N ARG A 90 -27.81 -5.15 -30.24
CA ARG A 90 -28.03 -6.12 -29.15
C ARG A 90 -27.03 -7.27 -29.19
N ARG A 91 -26.73 -7.79 -30.38
CA ARG A 91 -25.77 -8.87 -30.55
C ARG A 91 -24.37 -8.43 -30.14
N THR A 92 -23.93 -7.26 -30.62
CA THR A 92 -22.63 -6.68 -30.28
C THR A 92 -22.54 -6.40 -28.78
N GLU A 93 -23.57 -5.80 -28.17
CA GLU A 93 -23.65 -5.60 -26.71
C GLU A 93 -23.43 -6.90 -25.94
N ILE A 94 -24.17 -7.96 -26.26
CA ILE A 94 -24.03 -9.27 -25.58
C ILE A 94 -22.62 -9.86 -25.77
N THR A 95 -22.09 -9.81 -26.99
CA THR A 95 -20.74 -10.34 -27.26
C THR A 95 -19.66 -9.55 -26.51
N THR A 96 -19.78 -8.22 -26.46
CA THR A 96 -18.83 -7.37 -25.72
C THR A 96 -18.92 -7.59 -24.22
N GLN A 97 -20.13 -7.74 -23.67
CA GLN A 97 -20.31 -8.05 -22.25
C GLN A 97 -19.75 -9.45 -21.92
N SER A 98 -19.97 -10.44 -22.78
CA SER A 98 -19.42 -11.79 -22.58
C SER A 98 -17.90 -11.80 -22.63
N GLU A 99 -17.29 -11.03 -23.55
CA GLU A 99 -15.84 -10.93 -23.66
C GLU A 99 -15.25 -10.20 -22.44
N GLN A 100 -15.87 -9.10 -22.01
CA GLN A 100 -15.50 -8.38 -20.79
C GLN A 100 -15.56 -9.30 -19.56
N LEU A 101 -16.65 -10.05 -19.37
CA LEU A 101 -16.77 -11.00 -18.28
C LEU A 101 -15.67 -12.08 -18.31
N ARG A 102 -15.23 -12.49 -19.50
CA ARG A 102 -14.15 -13.45 -19.66
C ARG A 102 -12.81 -12.82 -19.26
N THR A 103 -12.50 -11.64 -19.79
CA THR A 103 -11.27 -10.90 -19.44
C THR A 103 -11.21 -10.57 -17.95
N ASP A 104 -12.31 -10.11 -17.37
CA ASP A 104 -12.39 -9.79 -15.94
C ASP A 104 -12.15 -11.03 -15.08
N ARG A 105 -12.66 -12.20 -15.48
CA ARG A 105 -12.39 -13.47 -14.78
C ARG A 105 -10.93 -13.87 -14.88
N GLU A 106 -10.34 -13.80 -16.07
CA GLU A 106 -8.92 -14.09 -16.28
C GLU A 106 -8.02 -13.14 -15.47
N GLU A 107 -8.37 -11.85 -15.40
CA GLU A 107 -7.67 -10.87 -14.58
C GLU A 107 -7.82 -11.15 -13.09
N LEU A 108 -9.03 -11.49 -12.62
CA LEU A 108 -9.26 -11.88 -11.23
C LEU A 108 -8.47 -13.14 -10.85
N ASP A 109 -8.45 -14.15 -11.71
CA ASP A 109 -7.68 -15.37 -11.46
C ASP A 109 -6.18 -15.06 -11.40
N ARG A 110 -5.68 -14.21 -12.30
CA ARG A 110 -4.28 -13.75 -12.29
C ARG A 110 -3.94 -12.97 -11.03
N LEU A 111 -4.77 -11.99 -10.65
CA LEU A 111 -4.59 -11.19 -9.44
C LEU A 111 -4.65 -12.04 -8.18
N THR A 112 -5.53 -13.05 -8.16
CA THR A 112 -5.64 -13.97 -7.02
C THR A 112 -4.41 -14.86 -6.93
N ALA A 113 -3.92 -15.39 -8.06
CA ALA A 113 -2.68 -16.16 -8.10
C ALA A 113 -1.47 -15.33 -7.66
N GLU A 114 -1.34 -14.11 -8.18
CA GLU A 114 -0.29 -13.17 -7.80
C GLU A 114 -0.36 -12.79 -6.32
N THR A 115 -1.56 -12.55 -5.79
CA THR A 115 -1.74 -12.25 -4.35
C THR A 115 -1.36 -13.44 -3.49
N ARG A 116 -1.75 -14.67 -3.86
CA ARG A 116 -1.36 -15.88 -3.12
C ARG A 116 0.15 -16.09 -3.14
N GLN A 117 0.79 -15.88 -4.28
CA GLN A 117 2.24 -15.96 -4.39
C GLN A 117 2.92 -14.91 -3.51
N ARG A 118 2.48 -13.64 -3.60
CA ARG A 118 3.00 -12.56 -2.75
C ARG A 118 2.82 -12.86 -1.26
N LEU A 119 1.70 -13.45 -0.85
CA LEU A 119 1.49 -13.85 0.55
C LEU A 119 2.48 -14.94 0.98
N ALA A 120 2.70 -15.96 0.15
CA ALA A 120 3.68 -17.01 0.43
C ALA A 120 5.12 -16.45 0.49
N ASP A 121 5.46 -15.52 -0.41
CA ASP A 121 6.76 -14.85 -0.42
C ASP A 121 6.95 -14.01 0.84
N ILE A 122 5.92 -13.24 1.26
CA ILE A 122 5.95 -12.44 2.50
C ILE A 122 6.10 -13.34 3.72
N GLU A 123 5.39 -14.46 3.79
CA GLU A 123 5.52 -15.42 4.90
C GLU A 123 6.93 -15.98 4.97
N THR A 124 7.52 -16.34 3.83
CA THR A 124 8.89 -16.85 3.74
C THR A 124 9.91 -15.78 4.14
N GLU A 125 9.76 -14.56 3.64
CA GLU A 125 10.63 -13.43 3.98
C GLU A 125 10.51 -13.05 5.47
N ALA A 126 9.30 -13.07 6.02
CA ALA A 126 9.06 -12.81 7.44
C ALA A 126 9.74 -13.86 8.31
N GLN A 127 9.61 -15.15 7.98
CA GLN A 127 10.30 -16.23 8.69
C GLN A 127 11.83 -16.07 8.60
N ALA A 128 12.36 -15.78 7.41
CA ALA A 128 13.79 -15.54 7.23
C ALA A 128 14.28 -14.34 8.06
N LYS A 129 13.50 -13.26 8.10
CA LYS A 129 13.84 -12.06 8.88
C LYS A 129 13.79 -12.32 10.39
N ILE A 130 12.82 -13.08 10.87
CA ILE A 130 12.75 -13.50 12.28
C ILE A 130 13.96 -14.35 12.63
N GLN A 131 14.31 -15.32 11.79
CA GLN A 131 15.47 -16.18 12.01
C GLN A 131 16.78 -15.37 12.02
N ALA A 132 16.96 -14.46 11.07
CA ALA A 132 18.11 -13.56 11.03
C ALA A 132 18.18 -12.66 12.27
N ALA A 133 17.04 -12.13 12.75
CA ALA A 133 16.99 -11.33 13.97
C ALA A 133 17.36 -12.15 15.23
N ILE A 134 16.93 -13.41 15.30
CA ILE A 134 17.29 -14.32 16.40
C ILE A 134 18.80 -14.62 16.36
N GLU A 135 19.35 -14.91 15.19
CA GLU A 135 20.78 -15.16 15.02
C GLU A 135 21.63 -13.94 15.37
N GLN A 136 21.24 -12.76 14.90
CA GLN A 136 21.88 -11.50 15.26
C GLN A 136 21.79 -11.24 16.77
N GLY A 137 20.61 -11.41 17.37
CA GLY A 137 20.43 -11.22 18.81
C GLY A 137 21.27 -12.21 19.65
N ASN A 138 21.43 -13.44 19.18
CA ASN A 138 22.30 -14.43 19.83
C ASN A 138 23.79 -14.06 19.69
N ALA A 139 24.21 -13.59 18.52
CA ALA A 139 25.57 -13.13 18.28
C ALA A 139 25.91 -11.90 19.15
N GLU A 140 25.02 -10.91 19.18
CA GLU A 140 25.15 -9.72 20.03
C GLU A 140 25.18 -10.10 21.52
N ARG A 141 24.30 -11.02 21.95
CA ARG A 141 24.32 -11.53 23.33
C ARG A 141 25.67 -12.18 23.66
N GLN A 142 26.21 -13.01 22.78
CA GLN A 142 27.51 -13.64 22.99
C GLN A 142 28.64 -12.61 23.05
N GLN A 143 28.61 -11.60 22.18
CA GLN A 143 29.57 -10.51 22.18
C GLN A 143 29.52 -9.69 23.47
N ILE A 144 28.31 -9.31 23.92
CA ILE A 144 28.12 -8.58 25.19
C ILE A 144 28.62 -9.42 26.37
N LEU A 145 28.33 -10.72 26.40
CA LEU A 145 28.82 -11.60 27.47
C LEU A 145 30.33 -11.76 27.44
N ALA A 146 30.94 -11.85 26.26
CA ALA A 146 32.40 -11.91 26.13
C ALA A 146 33.06 -10.61 26.59
N GLN A 147 32.52 -9.46 26.16
CA GLN A 147 33.00 -8.15 26.56
C GLN A 147 32.83 -7.92 28.07
N ALA A 148 31.68 -8.26 28.64
CA ALA A 148 31.44 -8.12 30.09
C ALA A 148 32.39 -9.00 30.92
N ARG A 149 32.74 -10.20 30.44
CA ARG A 149 33.75 -11.06 31.09
C ARG A 149 35.14 -10.43 31.02
N GLN A 150 35.52 -9.92 29.85
CA GLN A 150 36.79 -9.24 29.69
C GLN A 150 36.90 -8.00 30.59
N GLU A 151 35.86 -7.16 30.61
CA GLU A 151 35.80 -5.99 31.48
C GLU A 151 35.87 -6.37 32.97
N ALA A 152 35.21 -7.45 33.37
CA ALA A 152 35.27 -7.97 34.73
C ALA A 152 36.68 -8.47 35.09
N ASP A 153 37.34 -9.21 34.19
CA ASP A 153 38.71 -9.70 34.41
C ASP A 153 39.72 -8.54 34.47
N ASP A 154 39.54 -7.52 33.62
CA ASP A 154 40.35 -6.30 33.62
C ASP A 154 40.14 -5.51 34.92
N GLU A 155 38.90 -5.36 35.38
CA GLU A 155 38.57 -4.72 36.67
C GLU A 155 39.23 -5.45 37.83
N VAL A 156 39.12 -6.78 37.89
CA VAL A 156 39.75 -7.59 38.95
C VAL A 156 41.27 -7.43 38.92
N THR A 157 41.87 -7.40 37.74
CA THR A 157 43.31 -7.21 37.57
C THR A 157 43.75 -5.83 38.06
N ARG A 158 43.02 -4.76 37.69
CA ARG A 158 43.28 -3.40 38.19
C ARG A 158 43.10 -3.32 39.70
N ALA A 159 42.03 -3.88 40.25
CA ALA A 159 41.77 -3.89 41.68
C ALA A 159 42.89 -4.62 42.46
N ARG A 160 43.39 -5.75 41.93
CA ARG A 160 44.54 -6.44 42.53
C ARG A 160 45.82 -5.61 42.48
N ALA A 161 46.06 -4.91 41.38
CA ALA A 161 47.21 -4.01 41.26
C ALA A 161 47.12 -2.83 42.23
N GLU A 162 45.94 -2.24 42.38
CA GLU A 162 45.70 -1.14 43.34
C GLU A 162 45.87 -1.62 44.78
N ILE A 163 45.30 -2.79 45.14
CA ILE A 163 45.49 -3.40 46.46
C ILE A 163 46.97 -3.65 46.75
N GLN A 164 47.74 -4.10 45.75
CA GLN A 164 49.17 -4.32 45.94
C GLN A 164 49.90 -2.99 46.18
N ARG A 165 49.57 -1.95 45.41
CA ARG A 165 50.14 -0.61 45.59
C ARG A 165 49.81 -0.05 46.97
N GLU A 166 48.55 -0.12 47.39
CA GLU A 166 48.10 0.33 48.72
C GLU A 166 48.76 -0.46 49.84
N LYS A 167 48.98 -1.77 49.69
CA LYS A 167 49.73 -2.57 50.67
C LYS A 167 51.17 -2.11 50.78
N ASP A 168 51.84 -1.89 49.66
CA ASP A 168 53.25 -1.45 49.66
C ASP A 168 53.38 -0.04 50.28
N GLU A 169 52.42 0.85 50.00
CA GLU A 169 52.32 2.18 50.62
C GLU A 169 52.06 2.08 52.13
N ALA A 170 51.10 1.26 52.56
CA ALA A 170 50.81 1.02 53.98
C ALA A 170 52.01 0.41 54.72
N ILE A 171 52.76 -0.50 54.11
CA ILE A 171 54.00 -1.06 54.69
C ILE A 171 55.06 0.02 54.83
N SER A 172 55.20 0.91 53.84
CA SER A 172 56.13 2.04 53.91
C SER A 172 55.77 3.01 55.04
N GLU A 173 54.49 3.34 55.18
CA GLU A 173 53.99 4.18 56.27
C GLU A 173 54.21 3.53 57.64
N LEU A 174 53.92 2.22 57.77
CA LEU A 174 54.14 1.47 59.01
C LEU A 174 55.62 1.45 59.42
N ARG A 175 56.54 1.35 58.46
CA ARG A 175 58.00 1.43 58.74
C ARG A 175 58.39 2.80 59.29
N GLY A 176 57.78 3.88 58.78
CA GLY A 176 57.96 5.23 59.32
C GLY A 176 57.53 5.33 60.78
N VAL A 177 56.31 4.88 61.09
CA VAL A 177 55.76 4.88 62.45
C VAL A 177 56.60 4.02 63.41
N VAL A 178 57.04 2.83 62.97
CA VAL A 178 57.89 1.95 63.79
C VAL A 178 59.26 2.57 64.05
N ALA A 179 59.86 3.25 63.06
CA ALA A 179 61.12 3.95 63.24
C ALA A 179 60.99 5.11 64.24
N GLU A 180 59.91 5.88 64.15
CA GLU A 180 59.61 6.97 65.09
C GLU A 180 59.41 6.44 66.52
N LEU A 181 58.63 5.35 66.68
CA LEU A 181 58.43 4.70 67.98
C LEU A 181 59.73 4.13 68.56
N ALA A 182 60.60 3.57 67.71
CA ALA A 182 61.90 3.06 68.14
C ALA A 182 62.84 4.19 68.61
N ILE A 183 62.83 5.34 67.92
CA ILE A 183 63.58 6.54 68.32
C ILE A 183 63.04 7.12 69.64
N ASP A 184 61.72 7.17 69.81
CA ASP A 184 61.09 7.67 71.02
C ASP A 184 61.39 6.75 72.22
N ALA A 185 61.30 5.42 72.03
CA ALA A 185 61.67 4.44 73.05
C ALA A 185 63.16 4.52 73.41
N ALA A 186 64.05 4.64 72.43
CA ALA A 186 65.49 4.80 72.67
C ALA A 186 65.80 6.12 73.41
N SER A 187 65.15 7.22 73.04
CA SER A 187 65.29 8.52 73.71
C SER A 187 64.83 8.45 75.17
N LYS A 188 63.76 7.70 75.44
CA LYS A 188 63.24 7.51 76.80
C LYS A 188 64.17 6.67 77.67
N ILE A 189 64.74 5.58 77.15
CA ILE A 189 65.75 4.76 77.85
C ILE A 189 67.02 5.57 78.12
N ILE A 190 67.50 6.34 77.15
CA ILE A 190 68.67 7.22 77.33
C ILE A 190 68.37 8.27 78.41
N SER A 191 67.16 8.84 78.41
CA SER A 191 66.73 9.80 79.44
C SER A 191 66.65 9.17 80.84
N GLU A 192 66.26 7.88 80.95
CA GLU A 192 66.27 7.13 82.20
C GLU A 192 67.68 6.75 82.68
N GLU A 193 68.60 6.32 81.80
CA GLU A 193 70.00 6.04 82.15
C GLU A 193 70.80 7.32 82.45
N LEU A 194 70.42 8.47 81.90
CA LEU A 194 71.01 9.78 82.19
C LEU A 194 70.52 10.41 83.51
N ASN A 195 69.86 9.66 84.38
CA ASN A 195 69.49 10.16 85.70
C ASN A 195 70.74 10.42 86.56
N ALA A 196 70.67 11.47 87.38
CA ALA A 196 71.82 12.11 88.03
C ALA A 196 72.70 11.18 88.90
N GLU A 197 72.20 10.03 89.31
CA GLU A 197 72.90 9.06 90.16
C GLU A 197 74.02 8.31 89.44
N ARG A 198 73.96 8.10 88.10
CA ARG A 198 75.01 7.38 87.37
C ARG A 198 76.12 8.27 86.84
N HIS A 199 75.83 9.57 86.62
CA HIS A 199 76.82 10.56 86.16
C HIS A 199 77.93 10.81 87.19
N GLN A 200 77.64 10.78 88.50
CA GLN A 200 78.67 10.91 89.53
C GLN A 200 79.65 9.73 89.50
N HIS A 201 79.15 8.50 89.30
CA HIS A 201 80.00 7.31 89.28
C HIS A 201 80.92 7.22 88.03
N ILE A 202 80.57 7.84 86.90
CA ILE A 202 81.42 7.92 85.71
C ILE A 202 82.42 9.08 85.80
N ILE A 203 82.04 10.20 86.41
CA ILE A 203 82.94 11.34 86.66
C ILE A 203 84.03 10.92 87.66
N ASP A 204 83.67 10.26 88.76
CA ASP A 204 84.64 9.76 89.76
C ASP A 204 85.57 8.68 89.18
N ALA A 205 85.05 7.81 88.32
CA ALA A 205 85.83 6.79 87.61
C ALA A 205 86.77 7.38 86.53
N SER A 206 86.47 8.57 86.00
CA SER A 206 87.30 9.25 84.99
C SER A 206 88.35 10.16 85.63
N ILE A 207 88.02 10.80 86.76
CA ILE A 207 88.96 11.58 87.57
C ILE A 207 90.03 10.68 88.19
N SER A 208 89.68 9.45 88.59
CA SER A 208 90.66 8.46 89.11
C SER A 208 91.63 7.89 88.07
N ARG A 209 91.44 8.16 86.76
CA ARG A 209 92.35 7.72 85.68
C ARG A 209 93.27 8.80 85.14
N LEU A 210 93.22 10.04 85.65
CA LEU A 210 94.19 11.07 85.27
C LEU A 210 95.47 10.92 86.13
N PRO A 211 96.63 10.58 85.53
CA PRO A 211 97.91 10.71 86.20
C PRO A 211 98.22 12.20 86.40
N THR A 212 98.31 12.63 87.65
CA THR A 212 98.95 13.88 88.05
C THR A 212 100.44 13.82 87.72
N GLU A 213 100.88 14.65 86.77
CA GLU A 213 102.22 15.24 86.62
C GLU A 213 102.03 16.72 86.23
#